data_AF-A0A7K1KX25-F1
#
_entry.id   AF-A0A7K1KX25-F1
#
_cell.length_a   1.000
_cell.length_b   1.000
_cell.length_c   1.000
_cell.angle_alpha   90.00
_cell.angle_beta   90.00
_cell.angle_gamma   90.00
#
_symmetry.space_group_name_H-M   'P 1'
#
loop_
_entity.id
_entity.type
_entity.pdbx_description
1 polymer ?
#
loop_
_entity_poly.entity_id
_entity_poly.type
_entity_poly.pdbx_seq_one_letter_code
_entity_poly.pdbx_strand_id
1 'polypeptide(L)'
;MLAVAAFVLGASACANVPSGGQVVTGKPAERAERVDDPYVRLIPVRPRPEWGPEQIVSGFLAASAGFDDDHRVAKEYLGGQLSWKPGPRPYVTVLQSRVPDPHVDKASGGQATVKVTAEQLGTISSDGQYTAAPKNLEATFQLAKNAQGRWRITNLPGEEKSGLLLTKNDVERTMRPVNLYFFAPDKRTLVPNGIFLPVVARQTLPARLVQALLTGPTSWLNGAVESAFPTGTKLRGLSVEKDVATVDLSGEAAGASVDRMSAQLAWTLRQLSGIQHFRLRIDGESVSPQNSDATQPVSGWAGNSPDGPHLTGQTHQNAYVAGAPGFLGTLVRDHAQPVVTGPAGHLSHPAVAPDYQELAGLSTRGDQLLAAAPVTGSPSARLLLTAHRGARFTAPSWSSDGTLWAVESKANQSWLWVRARGERPVLAAHWGLGGREVLAFRVARDGVRAAVIVRIDGRPQVQIGRIAHAPGGSLDVGSFLPVSSELQDAIDLAWRDYGNLAVLGRAKRDNLSLPYIMPVSGSAITPLGVGALGEPRTIAAAPGEPVLIGTRSNGKDQVCRQRSADKSFREWICPTAARDPNYPN
;
A
#
# COMPACT_ATOMS: atom_id res chain seq x y z
N MET A 1 15.05 89.22 30.15
CA MET A 1 16.39 88.95 29.60
C MET A 1 16.70 87.50 29.92
N LEU A 2 16.52 86.59 28.95
CA LEU A 2 17.52 86.05 28.02
C LEU A 2 18.35 84.89 28.62
N ALA A 3 18.57 83.85 27.81
CA ALA A 3 19.46 82.68 27.97
C ALA A 3 18.85 81.47 28.73
N VAL A 4 18.37 80.42 28.05
CA VAL A 4 19.07 79.32 27.35
C VAL A 4 19.68 78.30 28.30
N ALA A 5 19.15 77.07 28.29
CA ALA A 5 19.96 75.84 28.27
C ALA A 5 19.10 74.67 27.81
N ALA A 6 19.47 74.12 26.66
CA ALA A 6 18.86 72.97 26.01
C ALA A 6 19.09 71.67 26.81
N PHE A 7 18.07 70.80 26.84
CA PHE A 7 18.28 69.40 27.18
C PHE A 7 17.72 68.52 26.05
N VAL A 8 18.65 68.01 25.24
CA VAL A 8 18.43 66.97 24.24
C VAL A 8 18.31 65.64 24.98
N LEU A 9 17.17 64.99 24.89
CA LEU A 9 17.00 63.58 25.26
C LEU A 9 16.44 62.84 24.04
N GLY A 10 17.35 62.21 23.30
CA GLY A 10 17.00 61.25 22.27
C GLY A 10 16.48 59.97 22.91
N ALA A 11 15.21 59.64 22.64
CA ALA A 11 14.68 58.31 22.88
C ALA A 11 14.80 57.51 21.57
N SER A 12 15.85 56.68 21.48
CA SER A 12 15.92 55.59 20.50
C SER A 12 14.89 54.53 20.87
N ALA A 13 13.73 54.55 20.20
CA ALA A 13 12.75 53.48 20.27
C ALA A 13 13.25 52.28 19.44
N CYS A 14 14.10 51.44 20.05
CA CYS A 14 14.36 50.10 19.53
C CYS A 14 13.19 49.19 19.91
N ALA A 15 12.22 49.05 19.02
CA ALA A 15 11.23 47.99 19.09
C ALA A 15 11.93 46.64 18.85
N ASN A 16 12.15 45.87 19.92
CA ASN A 16 12.67 44.51 19.84
C ASN A 16 11.51 43.59 19.44
N VAL A 17 11.47 43.20 18.16
CA VAL A 17 10.57 42.15 17.66
C VAL A 17 11.09 40.80 18.18
N PRO A 18 10.30 39.98 18.89
CA PRO A 18 10.73 38.66 19.30
C PRO A 18 10.99 37.76 18.08
N SER A 19 12.25 37.58 17.70
CA SER A 19 12.69 36.63 16.66
C SER A 19 12.85 35.23 17.23
N GLY A 20 11.76 34.66 17.74
CA GLY A 20 11.81 33.38 18.44
C GLY A 20 10.45 32.76 18.70
N GLY A 21 9.51 32.87 17.75
CA GLY A 21 8.36 31.98 17.74
C GLY A 21 8.81 30.63 17.20
N GLN A 22 8.69 29.56 17.99
CA GLN A 22 8.78 28.21 17.43
C GLN A 22 7.81 28.14 16.25
N VAL A 23 8.32 27.78 15.08
CA VAL A 23 7.46 27.36 13.97
C VAL A 23 6.73 26.13 14.48
N VAL A 24 5.52 26.32 15.00
CA VAL A 24 4.60 25.22 15.21
C VAL A 24 4.20 24.80 13.81
N THR A 25 4.94 23.84 13.24
CA THR A 25 4.47 23.08 12.09
C THR A 25 3.06 22.63 12.45
N GLY A 26 2.08 23.15 11.70
CA GLY A 26 0.68 22.81 11.90
C GLY A 26 0.55 21.30 11.99
N LYS A 27 -0.20 20.82 12.98
CA LYS A 27 -0.55 19.40 13.08
C LYS A 27 -1.08 18.98 11.70
N PRO A 28 -0.45 18.00 11.00
CA PRO A 28 -1.07 17.40 9.84
C PRO A 28 -2.48 17.00 10.27
N ALA A 29 -3.50 17.47 9.56
CA ALA A 29 -4.86 17.06 9.87
C ALA A 29 -4.89 15.53 9.83
N GLU A 30 -5.36 14.88 10.90
CA GLU A 30 -5.53 13.42 11.03
C GLU A 30 -6.53 12.83 10.03
N ARG A 31 -6.89 13.56 8.97
CA ARG A 31 -7.74 13.08 7.90
C ARG A 31 -6.85 12.28 6.95
N ALA A 32 -7.06 10.96 6.89
CA ALA A 32 -6.63 10.20 5.72
C ALA A 32 -7.15 10.94 4.49
N GLU A 33 -6.26 11.44 3.63
CA GLU A 33 -6.64 12.16 2.42
C GLU A 33 -7.67 11.31 1.66
N ARG A 34 -8.86 11.86 1.46
CA ARG A 34 -9.89 11.18 0.67
C ARG A 34 -9.44 11.16 -0.77
N VAL A 35 -9.79 10.10 -1.50
CA VAL A 35 -9.47 9.97 -2.93
C VAL A 35 -9.93 11.21 -3.72
N ASP A 36 -11.04 11.81 -3.32
CA ASP A 36 -11.67 12.98 -3.92
C ASP A 36 -11.43 14.29 -3.17
N ASP A 37 -10.47 14.35 -2.22
CA ASP A 37 -10.08 15.59 -1.54
C ASP A 37 -9.59 16.66 -2.54
N PRO A 38 -9.60 17.95 -2.14
CA PRO A 38 -9.14 19.03 -3.01
C PRO A 38 -7.77 18.83 -3.61
N TYR A 39 -7.75 18.55 -4.91
CA TYR A 39 -6.51 18.56 -5.68
C TYR A 39 -6.12 20.00 -6.00
N VAL A 40 -4.84 20.31 -5.80
CA VAL A 40 -4.24 21.55 -6.29
C VAL A 40 -3.97 21.35 -7.76
N ARG A 41 -4.72 22.04 -8.62
CA ARG A 41 -4.49 22.00 -10.05
C ARG A 41 -3.10 22.56 -10.35
N LEU A 42 -2.25 21.72 -10.93
CA LEU A 42 -0.98 22.19 -11.48
C LEU A 42 -1.28 22.99 -12.74
N ILE A 43 -0.77 24.22 -12.81
CA ILE A 43 -0.85 25.05 -14.02
C ILE A 43 0.56 25.11 -14.62
N PRO A 44 0.84 24.31 -15.67
CA PRO A 44 2.13 24.33 -16.33
C PRO A 44 2.47 25.69 -16.95
N VAL A 45 3.75 26.05 -16.90
CA VAL A 45 4.29 27.22 -17.61
C VAL A 45 4.61 26.84 -19.05
N ARG A 46 4.31 27.72 -20.00
CA ARG A 46 4.65 27.55 -21.43
C ARG A 46 6.12 27.89 -21.71
N PRO A 47 6.77 27.29 -22.73
CA PRO A 47 8.15 27.58 -23.06
C PRO A 47 8.31 29.03 -23.54
N ARG A 48 9.28 29.75 -22.97
CA ARG A 48 9.54 31.14 -23.36
C ARG A 48 10.61 31.24 -24.46
N PRO A 49 10.56 32.26 -25.34
CA PRO A 49 11.51 32.40 -26.44
C PRO A 49 12.98 32.51 -26.01
N GLU A 50 13.23 33.10 -24.84
CA GLU A 50 14.57 33.35 -24.29
C GLU A 50 15.19 32.16 -23.56
N TRP A 51 14.44 31.08 -23.34
CA TRP A 51 14.92 29.93 -22.56
C TRP A 51 16.00 29.14 -23.30
N GLY A 52 17.09 28.85 -22.58
CA GLY A 52 18.15 27.95 -23.02
C GLY A 52 17.79 26.46 -22.90
N PRO A 53 18.69 25.55 -23.33
CA PRO A 53 18.40 24.12 -23.36
C PRO A 53 17.99 23.51 -22.00
N GLU A 54 18.69 23.86 -20.91
CA GLU A 54 18.38 23.35 -19.57
C GLU A 54 17.00 23.80 -19.09
N GLN A 55 16.66 25.07 -19.32
CA GLN A 55 15.35 25.64 -18.95
C GLN A 55 14.21 24.99 -19.76
N ILE A 56 14.44 24.64 -21.03
CA ILE A 56 13.47 23.91 -21.85
C ILE A 56 13.24 22.50 -21.31
N VAL A 57 14.30 21.77 -20.93
CA VAL A 57 14.16 20.43 -20.33
C VAL A 57 13.49 20.51 -18.97
N SER A 58 13.92 21.42 -18.10
CA SER A 58 13.31 21.64 -16.78
C SER A 58 11.82 21.98 -16.89
N GLY A 59 11.47 22.91 -17.78
CA GLY A 59 10.08 23.31 -18.05
C GLY A 59 9.24 22.18 -18.62
N PHE A 60 9.80 21.33 -19.50
CA PHE A 60 9.12 20.14 -20.01
C PHE A 60 8.84 19.12 -18.90
N LEU A 61 9.81 18.84 -18.03
CA LEU A 61 9.62 17.92 -16.91
C LEU A 61 8.53 18.41 -15.95
N ALA A 62 8.55 19.70 -15.60
CA ALA A 62 7.53 20.31 -14.76
C ALA A 62 6.15 20.35 -15.44
N ALA A 63 6.10 20.66 -16.74
CA ALA A 63 4.85 20.72 -17.49
C ALA A 63 4.24 19.34 -17.73
N SER A 64 5.07 18.30 -17.83
CA SER A 64 4.65 16.91 -18.03
C SER A 64 3.77 16.38 -16.89
N ALA A 65 3.91 16.92 -15.67
CA ALA A 65 3.02 16.59 -14.55
C ALA A 65 1.56 17.08 -14.75
N GLY A 66 1.32 18.05 -15.64
CA GLY A 66 -0.02 18.54 -15.94
C GLY A 66 -0.74 17.64 -16.96
N PHE A 67 -1.76 16.90 -16.50
CA PHE A 67 -2.55 16.00 -17.35
C PHE A 67 -3.66 16.70 -18.17
N ASP A 68 -3.83 18.01 -18.02
CA ASP A 68 -4.84 18.80 -18.74
C ASP A 68 -4.67 18.72 -20.26
N ASP A 69 -5.80 18.56 -20.97
CA ASP A 69 -5.88 18.52 -22.43
C ASP A 69 -4.84 17.59 -23.09
N ASP A 70 -4.61 16.41 -22.50
CA ASP A 70 -3.58 15.45 -22.94
C ASP A 70 -2.17 16.08 -22.96
N HIS A 71 -1.78 16.67 -21.83
CA HIS A 71 -0.48 17.31 -21.62
C HIS A 71 -0.18 18.44 -22.62
N ARG A 72 -1.21 19.23 -22.99
CA ARG A 72 -1.13 20.25 -24.04
C ARG A 72 0.06 21.21 -23.88
N VAL A 73 0.33 21.69 -22.66
CA VAL A 73 1.42 22.63 -22.42
C VAL A 73 2.79 21.96 -22.52
N ALA A 74 2.94 20.72 -22.04
CA ALA A 74 4.19 19.96 -22.16
C ALA A 74 4.56 19.73 -23.63
N LYS A 75 3.56 19.47 -24.49
CA LYS A 75 3.75 19.32 -25.94
C LYS A 75 4.30 20.58 -26.61
N GLU A 76 4.11 21.78 -26.04
CA GLU A 76 4.66 23.03 -26.61
C GLU A 76 6.19 23.09 -26.53
N TYR A 77 6.82 22.30 -25.64
CA TYR A 77 8.27 22.17 -25.50
C TYR A 77 8.90 21.26 -26.57
N LEU A 78 8.09 20.45 -27.25
CA LEU A 78 8.54 19.46 -28.22
C LEU A 78 8.70 20.07 -29.61
N GLY A 79 9.64 19.53 -30.39
CA GLY A 79 9.80 19.81 -31.80
C GLY A 79 8.78 19.04 -32.63
N GLY A 80 8.41 19.58 -33.80
CA GLY A 80 7.29 19.05 -34.61
C GLY A 80 7.41 17.61 -35.12
N GLN A 81 8.58 16.98 -34.97
CA GLN A 81 8.80 15.57 -35.36
C GLN A 81 8.46 14.57 -34.24
N LEU A 82 8.20 15.03 -33.01
CA LEU A 82 7.89 14.13 -31.88
C LEU A 82 6.38 13.86 -31.76
N SER A 83 6.01 12.59 -31.82
CA SER A 83 4.65 12.10 -31.59
C SER A 83 4.46 11.59 -30.16
N TRP A 84 4.80 12.41 -29.16
CA TRP A 84 4.67 12.02 -27.75
C TRP A 84 3.19 12.00 -27.33
N LYS A 85 2.70 10.80 -27.00
CA LYS A 85 1.31 10.51 -26.63
C LYS A 85 1.28 9.60 -25.39
N PRO A 86 1.38 10.18 -24.18
CA PRO A 86 1.40 9.41 -22.93
C PRO A 86 0.09 8.65 -22.68
N GLY A 87 -1.04 9.14 -23.20
CA GLY A 87 -2.35 8.51 -23.02
C GLY A 87 -2.94 8.72 -21.62
N PRO A 88 -4.07 8.07 -21.29
CA PRO A 88 -4.83 8.35 -20.07
C PRO A 88 -4.24 7.73 -18.79
N ARG A 89 -3.40 6.70 -18.93
CA ARG A 89 -2.66 6.02 -17.84
C ARG A 89 -1.22 5.77 -18.31
N PRO A 90 -0.40 6.83 -18.39
CA PRO A 90 0.97 6.69 -18.89
C PRO A 90 1.83 5.90 -17.93
N TYR A 91 2.87 5.28 -18.48
CA TYR A 91 4.01 4.83 -17.70
C TYR A 91 4.69 6.02 -17.03
N VAL A 92 4.98 5.94 -15.74
CA VAL A 92 5.65 6.99 -14.96
C VAL A 92 6.89 6.43 -14.30
N THR A 93 8.03 7.08 -14.49
CA THR A 93 9.18 6.92 -13.61
C THR A 93 9.08 7.91 -12.47
N VAL A 94 9.02 7.42 -11.24
CA VAL A 94 8.89 8.23 -10.03
C VAL A 94 10.27 8.58 -9.51
N LEU A 95 10.58 9.86 -9.48
CA LEU A 95 11.84 10.42 -9.00
C LEU A 95 11.71 10.89 -7.55
N GLN A 96 12.82 10.91 -6.83
CA GLN A 96 12.88 11.53 -5.50
C GLN A 96 12.51 13.03 -5.56
N SER A 97 11.98 13.59 -4.48
CA SER A 97 11.39 14.95 -4.42
C SER A 97 12.33 16.13 -4.71
N ARG A 98 13.60 15.92 -5.09
CA ARG A 98 14.44 17.02 -5.61
C ARG A 98 14.09 17.25 -7.07
N VAL A 99 13.99 18.53 -7.46
CA VAL A 99 13.89 18.92 -8.87
C VAL A 99 15.06 18.28 -9.61
N PRO A 100 14.83 17.53 -10.70
CA PRO A 100 15.92 16.94 -11.48
C PRO A 100 16.86 18.06 -11.94
N ASP A 101 18.16 17.81 -11.92
CA ASP A 101 19.20 18.82 -12.24
C ASP A 101 19.65 18.66 -13.70
N PRO A 102 19.11 19.44 -14.65
CA PRO A 102 19.45 19.32 -16.06
C PRO A 102 20.74 20.11 -16.33
N HIS A 103 21.71 19.48 -16.98
CA HIS A 103 22.95 20.14 -17.38
C HIS A 103 23.21 19.95 -18.88
N VAL A 104 23.71 20.99 -19.54
CA VAL A 104 24.19 20.88 -20.93
C VAL A 104 25.46 20.03 -20.97
N ASP A 105 25.41 18.88 -21.64
CA ASP A 105 26.57 18.04 -21.93
C ASP A 105 27.33 18.56 -23.16
N LYS A 106 26.59 18.94 -24.21
CA LYS A 106 27.13 19.49 -25.48
C LYS A 106 26.17 20.50 -26.08
N ALA A 107 26.69 21.59 -26.63
CA ALA A 107 25.91 22.54 -27.42
C ALA A 107 26.74 23.10 -28.59
N SER A 108 26.23 22.99 -29.82
CA SER A 108 26.87 23.52 -31.02
C SER A 108 25.85 23.68 -32.15
N GLY A 109 26.01 24.70 -33.00
CA GLY A 109 25.26 24.83 -34.25
C GLY A 109 23.73 24.85 -34.11
N GLY A 110 23.19 25.33 -32.98
CA GLY A 110 21.74 25.31 -32.72
C GLY A 110 21.19 23.95 -32.30
N GLN A 111 22.06 23.00 -31.95
CA GLN A 111 21.73 21.72 -31.31
C GLN A 111 22.31 21.68 -29.89
N ALA A 112 21.64 20.96 -29.00
CA ALA A 112 22.13 20.73 -27.64
C ALA A 112 21.73 19.34 -27.12
N THR A 113 22.62 18.75 -26.33
CA THR A 113 22.37 17.54 -25.53
C THR A 113 22.33 17.95 -24.07
N VAL A 114 21.21 17.65 -23.40
CA VAL A 114 21.00 17.93 -21.98
C VAL A 114 20.84 16.61 -21.25
N LYS A 115 21.61 16.43 -20.17
CA LYS A 115 21.51 15.27 -19.29
C LYS A 115 20.82 15.65 -18.00
N VAL A 116 20.03 14.72 -17.47
CA VAL A 116 19.31 14.84 -16.21
C VAL A 116 19.69 13.66 -15.34
N THR A 117 20.24 13.94 -14.16
CA THR A 117 20.54 12.92 -13.15
C THR A 117 19.53 12.99 -12.01
N ALA A 118 18.99 11.84 -11.61
CA ALA A 118 18.03 11.74 -10.52
C ALA A 118 18.11 10.40 -9.79
N GLU A 119 17.56 10.35 -8.58
CA GLU A 119 17.31 9.09 -7.86
C GLU A 119 15.88 8.64 -8.21
N GLN A 120 15.75 7.52 -8.92
CA GLN A 120 14.48 6.86 -9.16
C GLN A 120 14.06 6.13 -7.88
N LEU A 121 12.80 6.29 -7.48
CA LEU A 121 12.17 5.55 -6.38
C LEU A 121 11.47 4.29 -6.88
N GLY A 122 10.85 4.37 -8.05
CA GLY A 122 10.06 3.28 -8.63
C GLY A 122 9.38 3.70 -9.92
N THR A 123 8.45 2.87 -10.38
CA THR A 123 7.73 3.07 -11.64
C THR A 123 6.25 2.80 -11.45
N ILE A 124 5.40 3.55 -12.13
CA ILE A 124 3.97 3.28 -12.28
C ILE A 124 3.77 2.76 -13.71
N SER A 125 3.34 1.52 -13.88
CA SER A 125 3.04 0.97 -15.20
C SER A 125 1.74 1.53 -15.77
N SER A 126 1.48 1.28 -17.05
CA SER A 126 0.28 1.75 -17.74
C SER A 126 -1.02 1.12 -17.21
N ASP A 127 -0.94 -0.02 -16.51
CA ASP A 127 -2.05 -0.58 -15.74
C ASP A 127 -2.29 0.14 -14.40
N GLY A 128 -1.38 1.04 -13.99
CA GLY A 128 -1.44 1.86 -12.79
C GLY A 128 -0.70 1.26 -11.59
N GLN A 129 -0.06 0.09 -11.71
CA GLN A 129 0.68 -0.54 -10.62
C GLN A 129 1.97 0.23 -10.31
N TYR A 130 2.14 0.65 -9.05
CA TYR A 130 3.43 1.14 -8.56
C TYR A 130 4.34 -0.02 -8.17
N THR A 131 5.58 0.00 -8.63
CA THR A 131 6.63 -0.95 -8.22
C THR A 131 7.84 -0.16 -7.75
N ALA A 132 8.25 -0.34 -6.49
CA ALA A 132 9.48 0.25 -6.00
C ALA A 132 10.68 -0.35 -6.75
N ALA A 133 11.53 0.49 -7.31
CA ALA A 133 12.68 0.09 -8.11
C ALA A 133 13.78 1.15 -7.96
N PRO A 134 14.37 1.27 -6.76
CA PRO A 134 15.31 2.33 -6.47
C PRO A 134 16.60 2.17 -7.29
N LYS A 135 16.97 3.20 -8.04
CA LYS A 135 18.23 3.25 -8.81
C LYS A 135 18.62 4.69 -9.14
N ASN A 136 19.90 4.90 -9.47
CA ASN A 136 20.30 6.13 -10.12
C ASN A 136 19.80 6.13 -11.56
N LEU A 137 19.21 7.24 -11.98
CA LEU A 137 18.72 7.49 -13.33
C LEU A 137 19.57 8.57 -13.99
N GLU A 138 20.03 8.31 -15.20
CA GLU A 138 20.55 9.31 -16.12
C GLU A 138 19.64 9.33 -17.37
N ALA A 139 19.07 10.49 -17.68
CA ALA A 139 18.19 10.71 -18.82
C ALA A 139 18.81 11.74 -19.76
N THR A 140 18.91 11.41 -21.05
CA THR A 140 19.47 12.28 -22.09
C THR A 140 18.38 12.83 -23.01
N PHE A 141 18.34 14.14 -23.16
CA PHE A 141 17.45 14.88 -24.05
C PHE A 141 18.26 15.48 -25.20
N GLN A 142 17.71 15.42 -26.42
CA GLN A 142 18.26 16.16 -27.56
C GLN A 142 17.36 17.33 -27.89
N LEU A 143 17.96 18.47 -28.22
CA LEU A 143 17.28 19.70 -28.55
C LEU A 143 17.83 20.31 -29.84
N ALA A 144 16.97 21.02 -30.55
CA ALA A 144 17.35 21.86 -31.68
C ALA A 144 16.56 23.18 -31.66
N LYS A 145 17.14 24.22 -32.27
CA LYS A 145 16.40 25.44 -32.60
C LYS A 145 15.43 25.15 -33.75
N ASN A 146 14.20 25.61 -33.59
CA ASN A 146 13.20 25.59 -34.65
C ASN A 146 13.41 26.75 -35.65
N ALA A 147 12.56 26.86 -36.67
CA ALA A 147 12.64 27.92 -37.68
C ALA A 147 12.58 29.35 -37.14
N GLN A 148 12.02 29.56 -35.93
CA GLN A 148 12.00 30.86 -35.25
C GLN A 148 13.19 31.04 -34.27
N GLY A 149 14.21 30.19 -34.34
CA GLY A 149 15.39 30.25 -33.48
C GLY A 149 15.17 29.80 -32.04
N ARG A 150 14.00 29.20 -31.71
CA ARG A 150 13.63 28.79 -30.34
C ARG A 150 13.98 27.33 -30.09
N TRP A 151 14.54 27.05 -28.92
CA TRP A 151 14.88 25.68 -28.52
C TRP A 151 13.64 24.81 -28.34
N ARG A 152 13.68 23.59 -28.87
CA ARG A 152 12.66 22.54 -28.72
C ARG A 152 13.32 21.19 -28.54
N ILE A 153 12.70 20.32 -27.76
CA ILE A 153 13.15 18.94 -27.56
C ILE A 153 12.86 18.14 -28.83
N THR A 154 13.87 17.50 -29.40
CA THR A 154 13.77 16.66 -30.60
C THR A 154 13.92 15.17 -30.30
N ASN A 155 14.45 14.80 -29.13
CA ASN A 155 14.47 13.42 -28.65
C ASN A 155 14.31 13.33 -27.12
N LEU A 156 13.49 12.38 -26.66
CA LEU A 156 13.27 12.04 -25.25
C LEU A 156 14.10 10.82 -24.84
N PRO A 157 14.45 10.65 -23.55
CA PRO A 157 15.19 9.48 -23.06
C PRO A 157 14.36 8.19 -23.06
N GLY A 158 15.04 7.03 -23.17
CA GLY A 158 14.49 5.68 -22.97
C GLY A 158 14.02 4.95 -24.24
N GLU A 159 13.83 3.63 -24.15
CA GLU A 159 13.30 2.77 -25.24
C GLU A 159 11.77 2.93 -25.44
N GLU A 160 11.04 3.44 -24.45
CA GLU A 160 9.62 3.77 -24.56
C GLU A 160 9.42 5.28 -24.76
N LYS A 161 9.17 5.66 -26.02
CA LYS A 161 8.96 7.04 -26.49
C LYS A 161 7.69 7.74 -25.94
N SER A 162 7.17 7.36 -24.76
CA SER A 162 5.85 7.81 -24.25
C SER A 162 5.71 7.98 -22.73
N GLY A 163 6.73 7.66 -21.92
CA GLY A 163 6.62 7.74 -20.45
C GLY A 163 6.75 9.16 -19.87
N LEU A 164 6.36 9.32 -18.60
CA LEU A 164 6.56 10.54 -17.79
C LEU A 164 7.70 10.35 -16.80
N LEU A 165 8.48 11.41 -16.57
CA LEU A 165 9.42 11.50 -15.45
C LEU A 165 8.82 12.48 -14.43
N LEU A 166 8.24 11.96 -13.35
CA LEU A 166 7.55 12.77 -12.33
C LEU A 166 8.27 12.66 -10.99
N THR A 167 8.39 13.76 -10.25
CA THR A 167 8.86 13.67 -8.86
C THR A 167 7.78 13.04 -7.99
N LYS A 168 8.14 12.50 -6.83
CA LYS A 168 7.19 11.99 -5.82
C LYS A 168 6.10 13.02 -5.51
N ASN A 169 6.49 14.29 -5.36
CA ASN A 169 5.56 15.38 -5.10
C ASN A 169 4.60 15.61 -6.27
N ASP A 170 5.05 15.45 -7.52
CA ASP A 170 4.17 15.57 -8.69
C ASP A 170 3.16 14.42 -8.73
N VAL A 171 3.59 13.18 -8.44
CA VAL A 171 2.70 12.01 -8.35
C VAL A 171 1.64 12.22 -7.27
N GLU A 172 2.04 12.64 -6.06
CA GLU A 172 1.11 12.92 -4.94
C GLU A 172 0.10 14.03 -5.28
N ARG A 173 0.53 15.04 -6.04
CA ARG A 173 -0.34 16.15 -6.45
C ARG A 173 -1.32 15.77 -7.57
N THR A 174 -0.85 14.98 -8.54
CA THR A 174 -1.52 14.83 -9.85
C THR A 174 -2.12 13.44 -10.08
N MET A 175 -1.81 12.47 -9.22
CA MET A 175 -2.37 11.13 -9.26
C MET A 175 -3.02 10.79 -7.92
N ARG A 176 -3.93 9.82 -7.92
CA ARG A 176 -4.56 9.31 -6.70
C ARG A 176 -4.36 7.81 -6.60
N PRO A 177 -3.88 7.30 -5.45
CA PRO A 177 -3.94 5.88 -5.15
C PRO A 177 -5.41 5.50 -4.91
N VAL A 178 -5.91 4.54 -5.67
CA VAL A 178 -7.27 3.99 -5.56
C VAL A 178 -7.22 2.48 -5.66
N ASN A 179 -8.18 1.78 -5.08
CA ASN A 179 -8.32 0.34 -5.28
C ASN A 179 -9.38 0.02 -6.32
N LEU A 180 -9.07 -0.87 -7.24
CA LEU A 180 -10.05 -1.63 -8.00
C LEU A 180 -10.34 -2.90 -7.22
N TYR A 181 -11.60 -3.33 -7.15
CA TYR A 181 -11.95 -4.56 -6.44
C TYR A 181 -12.29 -5.65 -7.44
N PHE A 182 -11.83 -6.87 -7.18
CA PHE A 182 -12.08 -8.07 -7.99
C PHE A 182 -12.43 -9.24 -7.09
N PHE A 183 -13.07 -10.29 -7.58
CA PHE A 183 -13.41 -11.43 -6.75
C PHE A 183 -12.21 -12.36 -6.54
N ALA A 184 -12.05 -12.85 -5.31
CA ALA A 184 -11.25 -14.03 -5.03
C ALA A 184 -11.89 -15.28 -5.68
N PRO A 185 -11.18 -16.41 -5.78
CA PRO A 185 -11.71 -17.64 -6.37
C PRO A 185 -12.96 -18.21 -5.66
N ASP A 186 -13.19 -17.82 -4.41
CA ASP A 186 -14.41 -18.16 -3.65
C ASP A 186 -15.68 -17.45 -4.19
N LYS A 187 -15.51 -16.51 -5.13
CA LYS A 187 -16.56 -15.69 -5.77
C LYS A 187 -17.41 -14.90 -4.79
N ARG A 188 -16.93 -14.70 -3.57
CA ARG A 188 -17.61 -13.99 -2.48
C ARG A 188 -16.77 -12.84 -1.96
N THR A 189 -15.50 -13.10 -1.67
CA THR A 189 -14.59 -12.12 -1.08
C THR A 189 -14.00 -11.23 -2.17
N LEU A 190 -13.97 -9.92 -1.96
CA LEU A 190 -13.29 -9.01 -2.87
C LEU A 190 -11.82 -8.86 -2.51
N VAL A 191 -10.99 -8.64 -3.52
CA VAL A 191 -9.54 -8.44 -3.42
C VAL A 191 -9.23 -7.03 -3.94
N PRO A 192 -8.60 -6.17 -3.12
CA PRO A 192 -8.14 -4.86 -3.54
C PRO A 192 -6.93 -4.98 -4.46
N ASN A 193 -7.01 -4.31 -5.60
CA ASN A 193 -5.93 -4.04 -6.52
C ASN A 193 -5.66 -2.53 -6.54
N GLY A 194 -4.61 -2.10 -5.85
CA GLY A 194 -4.19 -0.70 -5.83
C GLY A 194 -3.65 -0.24 -7.19
N ILE A 195 -4.07 0.94 -7.64
CA ILE A 195 -3.55 1.61 -8.83
C ILE A 195 -3.36 3.12 -8.56
N PHE A 196 -2.45 3.75 -9.28
CA PHE A 196 -2.36 5.20 -9.36
C PHE A 196 -3.13 5.72 -10.57
N LEU A 197 -4.16 6.53 -10.33
CA LEU A 197 -5.02 7.09 -11.35
C LEU A 197 -4.76 8.60 -11.51
N PRO A 198 -4.42 9.10 -12.71
CA PRO A 198 -4.27 10.53 -12.95
C PRO A 198 -5.55 11.33 -12.67
N VAL A 199 -5.40 12.48 -12.02
CA VAL A 199 -6.47 13.44 -11.77
C VAL A 199 -6.32 14.63 -12.72
N VAL A 200 -7.29 14.77 -13.63
CA VAL A 200 -7.40 15.91 -14.57
C VAL A 200 -8.50 16.85 -14.09
N ALA A 201 -9.66 16.28 -13.74
CA ALA A 201 -10.80 17.00 -13.22
C ALA A 201 -11.55 16.08 -12.25
N ARG A 202 -12.10 16.62 -11.16
CA ARG A 202 -12.81 15.78 -10.17
C ARG A 202 -14.04 15.12 -10.76
N GLN A 203 -14.70 15.82 -11.68
CA GLN A 203 -15.93 15.40 -12.33
C GLN A 203 -15.73 14.17 -13.23
N THR A 204 -14.49 13.96 -13.72
CA THR A 204 -14.15 12.80 -14.58
C THR A 204 -13.54 11.64 -13.81
N LEU A 205 -13.27 11.81 -12.52
CA LEU A 205 -12.65 10.78 -11.68
C LEU A 205 -13.51 9.51 -11.56
N PRO A 206 -14.84 9.57 -11.33
CA PRO A 206 -15.67 8.37 -11.27
C PRO A 206 -15.66 7.58 -12.59
N ALA A 207 -15.79 8.27 -13.73
CA ALA A 207 -15.78 7.63 -15.04
C ALA A 207 -14.46 6.91 -15.31
N ARG A 208 -13.32 7.55 -14.99
CA ARG A 208 -12.00 6.93 -15.14
C ARG A 208 -11.75 5.77 -14.21
N LEU A 209 -12.26 5.84 -12.98
CA LEU A 209 -12.18 4.75 -12.02
C LEU A 209 -12.94 3.51 -12.54
N VAL A 210 -14.17 3.69 -13.04
CA VAL A 210 -14.95 2.59 -13.64
C VAL A 210 -14.29 2.07 -14.93
N GLN A 211 -13.75 2.94 -15.78
CA GLN A 211 -13.00 2.51 -16.98
C GLN A 211 -11.77 1.66 -16.62
N ALA A 212 -11.04 2.04 -15.55
CA ALA A 212 -9.92 1.26 -15.05
C ALA A 212 -10.40 -0.10 -14.52
N LEU A 213 -11.51 -0.15 -13.77
CA LEU A 213 -12.14 -1.40 -13.30
C LEU A 213 -12.47 -2.35 -14.45
N LEU A 214 -13.11 -1.83 -15.52
CA LEU A 214 -13.50 -2.60 -16.69
C LEU A 214 -12.30 -3.09 -17.53
N THR A 215 -11.14 -2.45 -17.40
CA THR A 215 -9.91 -2.91 -18.07
C THR A 215 -9.37 -4.20 -17.41
N GLY A 216 -9.71 -4.45 -16.15
CA GLY A 216 -9.27 -5.62 -15.39
C GLY A 216 -8.13 -5.31 -14.40
N PRO A 217 -7.64 -6.34 -13.69
CA PRO A 217 -6.59 -6.18 -12.68
C PRO A 217 -5.24 -5.84 -13.32
N THR A 218 -4.34 -5.29 -12.50
CA THR A 218 -2.94 -5.11 -12.85
C THR A 218 -2.25 -6.46 -13.03
N SER A 219 -1.21 -6.47 -13.86
CA SER A 219 -0.49 -7.67 -14.30
C SER A 219 -0.09 -8.64 -13.18
N TRP A 220 0.31 -8.16 -12.00
CA TRP A 220 0.76 -9.02 -10.91
C TRP A 220 -0.36 -9.87 -10.29
N LEU A 221 -1.63 -9.42 -10.32
CA LEU A 221 -2.79 -10.16 -9.80
C LEU A 221 -3.47 -11.08 -10.84
N ASN A 222 -3.02 -11.06 -12.09
CA ASN A 222 -3.60 -11.87 -13.16
C ASN A 222 -3.67 -13.35 -12.79
N GLY A 223 -4.84 -13.97 -12.95
CA GLY A 223 -5.05 -15.39 -12.68
C GLY A 223 -5.29 -15.74 -11.21
N ALA A 224 -5.24 -14.79 -10.27
CA ALA A 224 -5.69 -15.02 -8.89
C ALA A 224 -7.02 -14.34 -8.55
N VAL A 225 -7.49 -13.43 -9.39
CA VAL A 225 -8.75 -12.73 -9.20
C VAL A 225 -9.63 -12.82 -10.45
N GLU A 226 -10.93 -12.69 -10.25
CA GLU A 226 -11.95 -12.71 -11.30
C GLU A 226 -12.69 -11.37 -11.38
N SER A 227 -12.93 -10.88 -12.60
CA SER A 227 -13.86 -9.77 -12.82
C SER A 227 -15.28 -10.29 -12.97
N ALA A 228 -16.24 -9.62 -12.34
CA ALA A 228 -17.66 -9.84 -12.55
C ALA A 228 -18.15 -9.28 -13.90
N PHE A 229 -17.40 -8.34 -14.48
CA PHE A 229 -17.66 -7.79 -15.81
C PHE A 229 -17.05 -8.70 -16.88
N PRO A 230 -17.84 -9.15 -17.87
CA PRO A 230 -17.33 -9.88 -19.02
C PRO A 230 -16.24 -9.11 -19.77
N THR A 231 -15.34 -9.86 -20.42
CA THR A 231 -14.29 -9.25 -21.25
C THR A 231 -14.93 -8.48 -22.40
N GLY A 232 -14.52 -7.24 -22.61
CA GLY A 232 -15.04 -6.38 -23.67
C GLY A 232 -16.17 -5.43 -23.24
N THR A 233 -16.70 -5.54 -22.01
CA THR A 233 -17.63 -4.56 -21.46
C THR A 233 -17.04 -3.15 -21.46
N LYS A 234 -17.78 -2.18 -22.00
CA LYS A 234 -17.38 -0.77 -22.12
C LYS A 234 -18.29 0.12 -21.28
N LEU A 235 -17.71 1.20 -20.75
CA LEU A 235 -18.48 2.30 -20.17
C LEU A 235 -19.06 3.16 -21.31
N ARG A 236 -20.39 3.14 -21.46
CA ARG A 236 -21.11 4.01 -22.41
C ARG A 236 -21.29 5.43 -21.85
N GLY A 237 -21.55 5.54 -20.56
CA GLY A 237 -21.73 6.81 -19.89
C GLY A 237 -21.68 6.70 -18.37
N LEU A 238 -21.28 7.80 -17.73
CA LEU A 238 -21.39 7.95 -16.29
C LEU A 238 -21.81 9.38 -15.95
N SER A 239 -22.86 9.51 -15.16
CA SER A 239 -23.27 10.78 -14.56
C SER A 239 -23.32 10.66 -13.04
N VAL A 240 -23.04 11.75 -12.34
CA VAL A 240 -23.22 11.85 -10.89
C VAL A 240 -24.18 13.00 -10.63
N GLU A 241 -25.35 12.67 -10.08
CA GLU A 241 -26.37 13.64 -9.69
C GLU A 241 -26.53 13.59 -8.17
N LYS A 242 -26.25 14.71 -7.49
CA LYS A 242 -26.11 14.77 -6.03
C LYS A 242 -25.05 13.78 -5.54
N ASP A 243 -25.47 12.66 -4.98
CA ASP A 243 -24.66 11.57 -4.42
C ASP A 243 -24.87 10.23 -5.14
N VAL A 244 -25.60 10.23 -6.26
CA VAL A 244 -25.96 9.03 -7.02
C VAL A 244 -25.17 8.95 -8.33
N ALA A 245 -24.34 7.93 -8.47
CA ALA A 245 -23.64 7.62 -9.72
C ALA A 245 -24.48 6.70 -10.62
N THR A 246 -24.88 7.16 -11.80
CA THR A 246 -25.51 6.29 -12.80
C THR A 246 -24.44 5.80 -13.77
N VAL A 247 -24.22 4.48 -13.81
CA VAL A 247 -23.19 3.82 -14.62
C VAL A 247 -23.87 3.04 -15.75
N ASP A 248 -23.69 3.46 -16.99
CA ASP A 248 -24.24 2.79 -18.18
C ASP A 248 -23.15 1.98 -18.90
N LEU A 249 -23.35 0.67 -18.96
CA LEU A 249 -22.43 -0.29 -19.57
C LEU A 249 -22.99 -0.79 -20.91
N SER A 250 -22.10 -1.26 -21.77
CA SER A 250 -22.49 -1.89 -23.05
C SER A 250 -23.08 -3.29 -22.85
N GLY A 251 -23.83 -3.76 -23.85
CA GLY A 251 -24.52 -5.05 -23.86
C GLY A 251 -23.67 -6.28 -23.60
N GLU A 252 -22.33 -6.23 -23.72
CA GLU A 252 -21.45 -7.31 -23.29
C GLU A 252 -21.55 -7.61 -21.78
N ALA A 253 -22.05 -6.67 -20.98
CA ALA A 253 -22.37 -6.91 -19.57
C ALA A 253 -23.62 -7.80 -19.37
N ALA A 254 -24.44 -7.97 -20.40
CA ALA A 254 -25.66 -8.78 -20.31
C ALA A 254 -25.33 -10.25 -20.03
N GLY A 255 -26.17 -10.91 -19.21
CA GLY A 255 -25.99 -12.30 -18.81
C GLY A 255 -24.96 -12.53 -17.69
N ALA A 256 -24.19 -11.51 -17.30
CA ALA A 256 -23.37 -11.56 -16.09
C ALA A 256 -24.23 -11.43 -14.81
N SER A 257 -23.68 -11.86 -13.68
CA SER A 257 -24.34 -11.74 -12.39
C SER A 257 -24.43 -10.28 -11.97
N VAL A 258 -25.66 -9.74 -11.95
CA VAL A 258 -25.93 -8.36 -11.52
C VAL A 258 -25.50 -8.14 -10.08
N ASP A 259 -25.66 -9.14 -9.20
CA ASP A 259 -25.15 -9.10 -7.83
C ASP A 259 -23.63 -8.88 -7.78
N ARG A 260 -22.86 -9.69 -8.50
CA ARG A 260 -21.39 -9.59 -8.48
C ARG A 260 -20.90 -8.30 -9.12
N MET A 261 -21.51 -7.88 -10.24
CA MET A 261 -21.19 -6.58 -10.85
C MET A 261 -21.49 -5.43 -9.88
N SER A 262 -22.63 -5.49 -9.19
CA SER A 262 -23.04 -4.47 -8.22
C SER A 262 -22.09 -4.43 -7.01
N ALA A 263 -21.70 -5.57 -6.46
CA ALA A 263 -20.72 -5.66 -5.38
C ALA A 263 -19.36 -5.07 -5.77
N GLN A 264 -18.84 -5.47 -6.93
CA GLN A 264 -17.56 -5.00 -7.44
C GLN A 264 -17.56 -3.48 -7.69
N LEU A 265 -18.65 -2.97 -8.25
CA LEU A 265 -18.84 -1.54 -8.51
C LEU A 265 -19.00 -0.75 -7.20
N ALA A 266 -19.82 -1.24 -6.27
CA ALA A 266 -20.05 -0.59 -4.97
C ALA A 266 -18.74 -0.40 -4.20
N TRP A 267 -17.93 -1.46 -4.09
CA TRP A 267 -16.63 -1.39 -3.41
C TRP A 267 -15.62 -0.49 -4.10
N THR A 268 -15.66 -0.41 -5.42
CA THR A 268 -14.81 0.50 -6.17
C THR A 268 -15.25 1.95 -5.97
N LEU A 269 -16.55 2.26 -6.11
CA LEU A 269 -17.10 3.62 -6.02
C LEU A 269 -17.11 4.18 -4.60
N ARG A 270 -17.25 3.36 -3.55
CA ARG A 270 -17.36 3.85 -2.15
C ARG A 270 -16.16 4.68 -1.68
N GLN A 271 -15.02 4.56 -2.36
CA GLN A 271 -13.82 5.33 -2.07
C GLN A 271 -13.96 6.81 -2.42
N LEU A 272 -14.94 7.16 -3.27
CA LEU A 272 -15.27 8.52 -3.67
C LEU A 272 -16.34 9.06 -2.72
N SER A 273 -15.96 9.96 -1.82
CA SER A 273 -16.87 10.44 -0.76
C SER A 273 -18.11 11.18 -1.28
N GLY A 274 -18.02 11.76 -2.49
CA GLY A 274 -19.16 12.33 -3.21
C GLY A 274 -20.18 11.32 -3.75
N ILE A 275 -19.95 10.01 -3.64
CA ILE A 275 -20.87 8.95 -4.11
C ILE A 275 -21.31 8.10 -2.92
N GLN A 276 -22.60 8.12 -2.62
CA GLN A 276 -23.21 7.29 -1.56
C GLN A 276 -24.11 6.21 -2.16
N HIS A 277 -24.62 6.43 -3.37
CA HIS A 277 -25.49 5.50 -4.08
C HIS A 277 -25.05 5.34 -5.54
N PHE A 278 -25.45 4.24 -6.17
CA PHE A 278 -25.25 4.04 -7.60
C PHE A 278 -26.45 3.36 -8.26
N ARG A 279 -26.56 3.52 -9.58
CA ARG A 279 -27.47 2.77 -10.44
C ARG A 279 -26.65 2.13 -11.55
N LEU A 280 -26.92 0.87 -11.83
CA LEU A 280 -26.31 0.15 -12.95
C LEU A 280 -27.30 0.10 -14.12
N ARG A 281 -26.81 0.41 -15.32
CA ARG A 281 -27.55 0.27 -16.57
C ARG A 281 -26.75 -0.58 -17.55
N ILE A 282 -27.48 -1.33 -18.38
CA ILE A 282 -26.93 -2.06 -19.52
C ILE A 282 -27.71 -1.60 -20.75
N ASP A 283 -27.00 -1.03 -21.71
CA ASP A 283 -27.57 -0.42 -22.91
C ASP A 283 -28.68 0.60 -22.65
N GLY A 284 -28.56 1.36 -21.55
CA GLY A 284 -29.54 2.36 -21.12
C GLY A 284 -30.67 1.82 -20.24
N GLU A 285 -30.86 0.50 -20.15
CA GLU A 285 -31.87 -0.14 -19.30
C GLU A 285 -31.34 -0.35 -17.89
N SER A 286 -32.14 -0.01 -16.87
CA SER A 286 -31.71 -0.16 -15.48
C SER A 286 -31.78 -1.61 -15.04
N VAL A 287 -30.71 -2.10 -14.43
CA VAL A 287 -30.62 -3.45 -13.88
C VAL A 287 -30.34 -3.39 -12.37
N SER A 288 -30.93 -4.32 -11.63
CA SER A 288 -30.70 -4.44 -10.18
C SER A 288 -30.61 -5.90 -9.77
N PRO A 289 -29.94 -6.18 -8.63
CA PRO A 289 -30.02 -7.48 -7.98
C PRO A 289 -31.48 -7.87 -7.71
N GLN A 290 -31.75 -9.17 -7.64
CA GLN A 290 -33.10 -9.65 -7.31
C GLN A 290 -33.52 -9.11 -5.93
N ASN A 291 -34.77 -8.65 -5.84
CA ASN A 291 -35.35 -8.06 -4.62
C ASN A 291 -34.60 -6.82 -4.09
N SER A 292 -33.84 -6.12 -4.94
CA SER A 292 -33.16 -4.87 -4.58
C SER A 292 -33.63 -3.70 -5.43
N ASP A 293 -33.62 -2.51 -4.83
CA ASP A 293 -33.88 -1.26 -5.54
C ASP A 293 -32.84 -1.01 -6.64
N ALA A 294 -33.26 -0.36 -7.73
CA ALA A 294 -32.36 0.04 -8.82
C ALA A 294 -31.29 1.05 -8.37
N THR A 295 -31.59 1.82 -7.31
CA THR A 295 -30.61 2.70 -6.66
C THR A 295 -30.07 1.99 -5.43
N GLN A 296 -28.79 1.64 -5.46
CA GLN A 296 -28.14 0.80 -4.46
C GLN A 296 -27.15 1.65 -3.63
N PRO A 297 -27.09 1.49 -2.30
CA PRO A 297 -26.06 2.15 -1.49
C PRO A 297 -24.70 1.50 -1.73
N VAL A 298 -23.63 2.29 -1.80
CA VAL A 298 -22.26 1.76 -1.93
C VAL A 298 -21.81 0.96 -0.70
N SER A 299 -22.47 1.16 0.44
CA SER A 299 -22.28 0.38 1.68
C SER A 299 -23.08 -0.94 1.72
N GLY A 300 -24.00 -1.18 0.76
CA GLY A 300 -24.92 -2.32 0.77
C GLY A 300 -24.26 -3.69 0.57
N TRP A 301 -22.96 -3.71 0.23
CA TRP A 301 -22.22 -4.91 -0.16
C TRP A 301 -21.15 -5.31 0.87
N ALA A 302 -21.37 -5.00 2.15
CA ALA A 302 -20.43 -5.28 3.24
C ALA A 302 -20.09 -6.78 3.39
N GLY A 303 -20.99 -7.68 2.95
CA GLY A 303 -20.76 -9.14 2.94
C GLY A 303 -19.66 -9.63 2.01
N ASN A 304 -19.19 -8.78 1.08
CA ASN A 304 -18.10 -9.05 0.14
C ASN A 304 -16.77 -8.42 0.58
N SER A 305 -16.68 -7.97 1.84
CA SER A 305 -15.49 -7.28 2.34
C SER A 305 -14.21 -8.10 2.19
N PRO A 306 -13.10 -7.50 1.70
CA PRO A 306 -11.80 -8.15 1.67
C PRO A 306 -11.24 -8.57 3.02
N ASP A 307 -11.68 -7.90 4.10
CA ASP A 307 -11.34 -8.29 5.48
C ASP A 307 -12.17 -9.48 5.97
N GLY A 308 -12.97 -10.09 5.09
CA GLY A 308 -13.97 -11.10 5.41
C GLY A 308 -15.32 -10.48 5.78
N PRO A 309 -16.40 -11.29 5.82
CA PRO A 309 -17.70 -10.81 6.27
C PRO A 309 -17.53 -10.19 7.65
N HIS A 310 -17.88 -8.91 7.76
CA HIS A 310 -17.83 -8.18 9.03
C HIS A 310 -18.46 -9.04 10.13
N LEU A 311 -17.76 -9.18 11.26
CA LEU A 311 -18.40 -9.45 12.54
C LEU A 311 -19.29 -8.23 12.82
N THR A 312 -20.45 -8.17 12.17
CA THR A 312 -21.44 -7.11 12.37
C THR A 312 -21.92 -7.23 13.81
N GLY A 313 -21.34 -6.41 14.68
CA GLY A 313 -21.59 -6.38 16.12
C GLY A 313 -20.31 -6.60 16.90
N GLN A 314 -19.90 -5.56 17.66
CA GLN A 314 -19.04 -5.43 18.86
C GLN A 314 -18.23 -6.64 19.39
N THR A 315 -17.84 -7.59 18.56
CA THR A 315 -17.10 -8.78 18.98
C THR A 315 -15.65 -8.48 18.67
N HIS A 316 -15.00 -7.79 19.60
CA HIS A 316 -13.56 -7.59 19.56
C HIS A 316 -12.87 -8.94 19.35
N GLN A 317 -11.90 -9.00 18.44
CA GLN A 317 -11.06 -10.18 18.30
C GLN A 317 -10.17 -10.28 19.53
N ASN A 318 -10.18 -11.43 20.20
CA ASN A 318 -9.27 -11.67 21.31
C ASN A 318 -7.84 -11.76 20.76
N ALA A 319 -6.95 -10.89 21.24
CA ALA A 319 -5.53 -11.04 20.98
C ALA A 319 -4.99 -12.20 21.82
N TYR A 320 -4.15 -13.03 21.22
CA TYR A 320 -3.41 -14.08 21.90
C TYR A 320 -1.96 -13.66 22.09
N VAL A 321 -1.35 -14.12 23.19
CA VAL A 321 0.04 -13.81 23.55
C VAL A 321 0.70 -15.06 24.14
N ALA A 322 2.01 -15.18 23.98
CA ALA A 322 2.80 -16.11 24.76
C ALA A 322 3.09 -15.50 26.14
N GLY A 323 2.50 -16.06 27.19
CA GLY A 323 2.64 -15.56 28.56
C GLY A 323 4.00 -15.87 29.20
N ALA A 324 4.17 -15.46 30.46
CA ALA A 324 5.21 -15.97 31.35
C ALA A 324 5.23 -17.53 31.30
N PRO A 325 6.41 -18.18 31.47
CA PRO A 325 6.63 -19.55 31.01
C PRO A 325 5.52 -20.50 31.48
N GLY A 326 4.79 -21.09 30.54
CA GLY A 326 3.72 -22.03 30.87
C GLY A 326 2.51 -22.09 29.94
N PHE A 327 2.21 -21.01 29.21
CA PHE A 327 0.89 -20.88 28.59
C PHE A 327 0.78 -19.96 27.37
N LEU A 328 -0.19 -20.27 26.51
CA LEU A 328 -0.83 -19.34 25.58
C LEU A 328 -1.95 -18.61 26.33
N GLY A 329 -1.93 -17.29 26.30
CA GLY A 329 -2.92 -16.46 26.97
C GLY A 329 -3.76 -15.63 26.00
N THR A 330 -4.93 -15.21 26.44
CA THR A 330 -5.72 -14.15 25.82
C THR A 330 -5.47 -12.83 26.53
N LEU A 331 -5.39 -11.73 25.78
CA LEU A 331 -5.20 -10.40 26.34
C LEU A 331 -6.54 -9.85 26.84
N VAL A 332 -6.70 -9.76 28.16
CA VAL A 332 -7.86 -9.13 28.80
C VAL A 332 -7.39 -7.85 29.46
N ARG A 333 -7.77 -6.71 28.87
CA ARG A 333 -7.26 -5.37 29.23
C ARG A 333 -5.73 -5.32 29.10
N ASP A 334 -5.04 -5.30 30.23
CA ASP A 334 -3.58 -5.13 30.35
C ASP A 334 -2.90 -6.38 30.91
N HIS A 335 -3.60 -7.52 30.90
CA HIS A 335 -3.12 -8.78 31.46
C HIS A 335 -3.31 -9.94 30.49
N ALA A 336 -2.32 -10.84 30.47
CA ALA A 336 -2.41 -12.11 29.77
C ALA A 336 -3.09 -13.15 30.67
N GLN A 337 -4.28 -13.61 30.30
CA GLN A 337 -5.00 -14.66 31.02
C GLN A 337 -4.74 -16.02 30.36
N PRO A 338 -4.28 -17.05 31.09
CA PRO A 338 -4.03 -18.36 30.51
C PRO A 338 -5.27 -18.99 29.86
N VAL A 339 -5.08 -19.54 28.66
CA VAL A 339 -6.13 -20.28 27.93
C VAL A 339 -5.67 -21.71 27.63
N VAL A 340 -4.42 -21.87 27.18
CA VAL A 340 -3.79 -23.18 26.97
C VAL A 340 -2.53 -23.28 27.80
N THR A 341 -2.40 -24.35 28.58
CA THR A 341 -1.32 -24.62 29.53
C THR A 341 -0.57 -25.91 29.19
N GLY A 342 0.57 -26.13 29.85
CA GLY A 342 1.40 -27.30 29.61
C GLY A 342 2.18 -27.20 28.29
N PRO A 343 2.73 -28.30 27.76
CA PRO A 343 3.63 -28.28 26.60
C PRO A 343 3.06 -27.57 25.37
N ALA A 344 1.75 -27.68 25.10
CA ALA A 344 1.08 -26.98 24.00
C ALA A 344 0.97 -25.47 24.20
N GLY A 345 1.09 -24.97 25.43
CA GLY A 345 1.18 -23.54 25.73
C GLY A 345 2.62 -22.99 25.62
N HIS A 346 3.63 -23.84 25.44
CA HIS A 346 5.04 -23.45 25.40
C HIS A 346 5.53 -23.17 23.97
N LEU A 347 4.73 -22.43 23.20
CA LEU A 347 5.05 -22.09 21.82
C LEU A 347 5.64 -20.68 21.72
N SER A 348 6.56 -20.48 20.78
CA SER A 348 6.92 -19.14 20.30
C SER A 348 6.09 -18.80 19.07
N HIS A 349 5.80 -17.53 18.86
CA HIS A 349 4.98 -17.05 17.74
C HIS A 349 3.65 -17.82 17.59
N PRO A 350 2.79 -17.86 18.62
CA PRO A 350 1.53 -18.56 18.52
C PRO A 350 0.61 -17.89 17.49
N ALA A 351 -0.15 -18.70 16.78
CA ALA A 351 -1.19 -18.27 15.85
C ALA A 351 -2.44 -19.12 16.04
N VAL A 352 -3.58 -18.48 16.26
CA VAL A 352 -4.88 -19.16 16.43
C VAL A 352 -5.66 -19.12 15.13
N ALA A 353 -6.27 -20.25 14.76
CA ALA A 353 -7.09 -20.34 13.56
C ALA A 353 -8.33 -19.43 13.66
N PRO A 354 -8.90 -18.93 12.54
CA PRO A 354 -10.00 -17.97 12.54
C PRO A 354 -11.27 -18.43 13.29
N ASP A 355 -11.49 -19.74 13.36
CA ASP A 355 -12.63 -20.36 14.05
C ASP A 355 -12.33 -20.82 15.49
N TYR A 356 -11.14 -20.47 16.00
CA TYR A 356 -10.68 -20.74 17.37
C TYR A 356 -10.59 -22.23 17.75
N GLN A 357 -10.57 -23.15 16.78
CA GLN A 357 -10.54 -24.59 17.05
C GLN A 357 -9.12 -25.18 17.18
N GLU A 358 -8.15 -24.57 16.53
CA GLU A 358 -6.76 -25.06 16.52
C GLU A 358 -5.78 -23.89 16.68
N LEU A 359 -4.69 -24.12 17.39
CA LEU A 359 -3.56 -23.21 17.47
C LEU A 359 -2.33 -23.84 16.82
N ALA A 360 -1.46 -23.01 16.25
CA ALA A 360 -0.15 -23.38 15.75
C ALA A 360 0.93 -22.48 16.37
N GLY A 361 2.17 -22.94 16.36
CA GLY A 361 3.29 -22.16 16.84
C GLY A 361 4.60 -22.90 16.63
N LEU A 362 5.68 -22.27 17.03
CA LEU A 362 7.03 -22.80 16.82
C LEU A 362 7.63 -23.29 18.14
N SER A 363 8.56 -24.25 18.06
CA SER A 363 9.45 -24.56 19.18
C SER A 363 10.25 -23.31 19.61
N THR A 364 10.82 -23.29 20.80
CA THR A 364 11.69 -22.18 21.25
C THR A 364 12.88 -21.93 20.33
N ARG A 365 13.36 -22.98 19.62
CA ARG A 365 14.43 -22.87 18.63
C ARG A 365 13.91 -22.46 17.24
N GLY A 366 12.60 -22.42 17.01
CA GLY A 366 12.02 -22.08 15.71
C GLY A 366 12.24 -23.11 14.61
N ASP A 367 12.72 -24.32 14.94
CA ASP A 367 13.05 -25.38 13.97
C ASP A 367 11.97 -26.47 13.87
N GLN A 368 10.88 -26.33 14.63
CA GLN A 368 9.74 -27.22 14.58
C GLN A 368 8.45 -26.41 14.53
N LEU A 369 7.55 -26.81 13.64
CA LEU A 369 6.18 -26.30 13.57
C LEU A 369 5.26 -27.28 14.30
N LEU A 370 4.50 -26.77 15.28
CA LEU A 370 3.60 -27.55 16.12
C LEU A 370 2.18 -27.02 15.99
N ALA A 371 1.21 -27.89 16.25
CA ALA A 371 -0.20 -27.52 16.42
C ALA A 371 -0.84 -28.23 17.60
N ALA A 372 -1.89 -27.64 18.17
CA ALA A 372 -2.65 -28.22 19.26
C ALA A 372 -4.13 -27.82 19.17
N ALA A 373 -5.00 -28.71 19.62
CA ALA A 373 -6.45 -28.52 19.73
C ALA A 373 -6.99 -29.30 20.93
N PRO A 374 -8.06 -28.83 21.59
CA PRO A 374 -8.72 -27.52 21.38
C PRO A 374 -7.85 -26.35 21.87
N VAL A 375 -8.21 -25.11 21.55
CA VAL A 375 -7.53 -23.89 22.04
C VAL A 375 -7.96 -23.57 23.48
N THR A 376 -8.03 -24.57 24.36
CA THR A 376 -8.34 -24.44 25.79
C THR A 376 -7.72 -25.58 26.60
N GLY A 377 -7.48 -25.35 27.88
CA GLY A 377 -7.05 -26.39 28.82
C GLY A 377 -5.59 -26.79 28.66
N SER A 378 -5.32 -28.10 28.53
CA SER A 378 -3.96 -28.66 28.39
C SER A 378 -3.90 -29.69 27.25
N PRO A 379 -4.14 -29.27 25.99
CA PRO A 379 -4.12 -30.15 24.84
C PRO A 379 -2.71 -30.72 24.59
N SER A 380 -2.65 -31.83 23.85
CA SER A 380 -1.36 -32.38 23.40
C SER A 380 -0.85 -31.60 22.19
N ALA A 381 0.43 -31.22 22.21
CA ALA A 381 1.10 -30.64 21.06
C ALA A 381 1.47 -31.72 20.04
N ARG A 382 1.12 -31.52 18.78
CA ARG A 382 1.47 -32.38 17.65
C ARG A 382 2.54 -31.71 16.82
N LEU A 383 3.66 -32.42 16.60
CA LEU A 383 4.69 -32.00 15.66
C LEU A 383 4.16 -32.14 14.22
N LEU A 384 4.19 -31.06 13.45
CA LEU A 384 3.80 -31.05 12.04
C LEU A 384 5.01 -31.22 11.13
N LEU A 385 6.04 -30.41 11.35
CA LEU A 385 7.25 -30.36 10.53
C LEU A 385 8.48 -30.13 11.42
N THR A 386 9.60 -30.70 11.01
CA THR A 386 10.93 -30.35 11.49
C THR A 386 11.70 -29.74 10.33
N ALA A 387 12.30 -28.58 10.55
CA ALA A 387 13.06 -27.88 9.53
C ALA A 387 14.31 -28.68 9.13
N HIS A 388 14.72 -28.51 7.88
CA HIS A 388 16.02 -28.92 7.40
C HIS A 388 17.12 -28.30 8.28
N ARG A 389 18.28 -28.98 8.34
CA ARG A 389 19.41 -28.51 9.14
C ARG A 389 19.77 -27.06 8.79
N GLY A 390 19.80 -26.20 9.83
CA GLY A 390 20.17 -24.79 9.71
C GLY A 390 19.05 -23.87 9.23
N ALA A 391 17.87 -24.41 8.90
CA ALA A 391 16.68 -23.62 8.60
C ALA A 391 15.83 -23.39 9.86
N ARG A 392 14.97 -22.37 9.80
CA ARG A 392 13.94 -22.08 10.80
C ARG A 392 12.62 -21.77 10.09
N PHE A 393 11.52 -21.93 10.79
CA PHE A 393 10.21 -21.49 10.31
C PHE A 393 9.98 -20.01 10.64
N THR A 394 9.32 -19.30 9.73
CA THR A 394 8.64 -18.05 10.05
C THR A 394 7.45 -18.32 10.96
N ALA A 395 7.00 -17.28 11.68
CA ALA A 395 5.78 -17.35 12.47
C ALA A 395 4.60 -17.83 11.59
N PRO A 396 3.81 -18.83 12.04
CA PRO A 396 2.71 -19.38 11.26
C PRO A 396 1.63 -18.34 10.96
N SER A 397 0.98 -18.50 9.81
CA SER A 397 -0.14 -17.66 9.37
C SER A 397 -1.32 -18.56 9.00
N TRP A 398 -2.53 -18.15 9.38
CA TRP A 398 -3.76 -18.79 8.92
C TRP A 398 -4.42 -17.96 7.83
N SER A 399 -5.05 -18.60 6.85
CA SER A 399 -6.04 -17.95 5.97
C SER A 399 -7.45 -18.14 6.52
N SER A 400 -8.40 -17.34 6.02
CA SER A 400 -9.80 -17.31 6.48
C SER A 400 -10.54 -18.65 6.33
N ASP A 401 -10.08 -19.52 5.42
CA ASP A 401 -10.57 -20.89 5.22
C ASP A 401 -10.00 -21.91 6.24
N GLY A 402 -9.13 -21.48 7.17
CA GLY A 402 -8.47 -22.34 8.14
C GLY A 402 -7.27 -23.12 7.60
N THR A 403 -6.72 -22.74 6.44
CA THR A 403 -5.45 -23.29 5.95
C THR A 403 -4.27 -22.67 6.72
N LEU A 404 -3.34 -23.52 7.18
CA LEU A 404 -2.12 -23.11 7.89
C LEU A 404 -0.95 -22.95 6.91
N TRP A 405 -0.22 -21.84 7.04
CA TRP A 405 0.90 -21.47 6.21
C TRP A 405 2.14 -21.21 7.06
N ALA A 406 3.30 -21.72 6.65
CA ALA A 406 4.58 -21.40 7.27
C ALA A 406 5.69 -21.46 6.22
N VAL A 407 6.64 -20.53 6.28
CA VAL A 407 7.82 -20.57 5.42
C VAL A 407 8.97 -21.15 6.22
N GLU A 408 9.55 -22.23 5.72
CA GLU A 408 10.84 -22.72 6.19
C GLU A 408 11.94 -21.96 5.45
N SER A 409 12.90 -21.37 6.16
CA SER A 409 13.90 -20.51 5.53
C SER A 409 15.31 -20.61 6.16
N LYS A 410 16.30 -20.39 5.29
CA LYS A 410 17.71 -20.13 5.60
C LYS A 410 18.26 -19.11 4.59
N ALA A 411 19.48 -18.62 4.80
CA ALA A 411 20.09 -17.49 4.08
C ALA A 411 19.85 -17.39 2.55
N ASN A 412 19.85 -18.51 1.82
CA ASN A 412 19.70 -18.51 0.35
C ASN A 412 18.61 -19.48 -0.14
N GLN A 413 17.76 -19.99 0.74
CA GLN A 413 16.75 -20.97 0.36
C GLN A 413 15.52 -20.88 1.25
N SER A 414 14.34 -21.06 0.67
CA SER A 414 13.11 -21.18 1.43
C SER A 414 12.10 -22.11 0.77
N TRP A 415 11.16 -22.59 1.58
CA TRP A 415 10.08 -23.47 1.18
C TRP A 415 8.78 -23.00 1.84
N LEU A 416 7.73 -22.86 1.04
CA LEU A 416 6.40 -22.56 1.56
C LEU A 416 5.64 -23.87 1.84
N TRP A 417 5.31 -24.08 3.11
CA TRP A 417 4.50 -25.19 3.58
C TRP A 417 3.06 -24.74 3.81
N VAL A 418 2.12 -25.56 3.35
CA VAL A 418 0.68 -25.30 3.41
C VAL A 418 -0.02 -26.53 3.96
N ARG A 419 -0.97 -26.35 4.87
CA ARG A 419 -1.71 -27.45 5.49
C ARG A 419 -3.17 -27.08 5.67
N ALA A 420 -4.03 -27.67 4.84
CA ALA A 420 -5.47 -27.69 5.10
C ALA A 420 -5.75 -28.41 6.43
N ARG A 421 -6.81 -28.02 7.14
CA ARG A 421 -7.14 -28.64 8.43
C ARG A 421 -7.34 -30.15 8.28
N GLY A 422 -6.78 -30.91 9.23
CA GLY A 422 -6.87 -32.38 9.24
C GLY A 422 -5.91 -33.08 8.27
N GLU A 423 -5.34 -32.35 7.32
CA GLU A 423 -4.41 -32.88 6.32
C GLU A 423 -2.95 -32.78 6.78
N ARG A 424 -2.08 -33.46 6.02
CA ARG A 424 -0.62 -33.33 6.18
C ARG A 424 -0.12 -32.05 5.50
N PRO A 425 0.92 -31.38 6.03
CA PRO A 425 1.55 -30.27 5.34
C PRO A 425 2.12 -30.71 3.99
N VAL A 426 1.93 -29.89 2.97
CA VAL A 426 2.47 -30.05 1.61
C VAL A 426 3.24 -28.81 1.20
N LEU A 427 4.15 -28.96 0.24
CA LEU A 427 4.86 -27.83 -0.36
C LEU A 427 4.00 -27.14 -1.41
N ALA A 428 4.07 -25.81 -1.46
CA ALA A 428 3.59 -25.07 -2.62
C ALA A 428 4.34 -25.53 -3.88
N ALA A 429 3.61 -25.82 -4.95
CA ALA A 429 4.20 -26.36 -6.18
C ALA A 429 5.13 -25.35 -6.86
N HIS A 430 4.77 -24.07 -6.83
CA HIS A 430 5.64 -22.97 -7.20
C HIS A 430 5.76 -21.96 -6.06
N TRP A 431 7.00 -21.60 -5.73
CA TRP A 431 7.35 -20.64 -4.69
C TRP A 431 8.38 -19.65 -5.21
N GLY A 432 7.93 -18.43 -5.51
CA GLY A 432 8.74 -17.38 -6.14
C GLY A 432 9.94 -16.89 -5.32
N LEU A 433 10.03 -17.25 -4.04
CA LEU A 433 11.13 -16.87 -3.14
C LEU A 433 12.04 -18.05 -2.76
N GLY A 434 11.95 -19.19 -3.47
CA GLY A 434 12.68 -20.41 -3.10
C GLY A 434 14.20 -20.26 -3.00
N GLY A 435 14.79 -19.26 -3.66
CA GLY A 435 16.23 -18.91 -3.58
C GLY A 435 16.54 -17.71 -2.70
N ARG A 436 15.69 -17.40 -1.70
CA ARG A 436 15.83 -16.23 -0.82
C ARG A 436 15.59 -16.61 0.65
N GLU A 437 16.18 -15.83 1.55
CA GLU A 437 15.85 -15.84 2.97
C GLU A 437 14.56 -15.04 3.21
N VAL A 438 13.60 -15.68 3.86
CA VAL A 438 12.29 -15.14 4.20
C VAL A 438 12.20 -15.06 5.72
N LEU A 439 11.95 -13.86 6.22
CA LEU A 439 11.99 -13.51 7.63
C LEU A 439 10.60 -13.47 8.27
N ALA A 440 9.58 -13.10 7.49
CA ALA A 440 8.18 -13.11 7.92
C ALA A 440 7.27 -13.39 6.72
N PHE A 441 6.13 -14.05 6.95
CA PHE A 441 5.11 -14.33 5.94
C PHE A 441 3.72 -14.29 6.57
N ARG A 442 2.80 -13.51 5.99
CA ARG A 442 1.41 -13.37 6.45
C ARG A 442 0.46 -13.37 5.26
N VAL A 443 -0.49 -14.30 5.27
CA VAL A 443 -1.58 -14.34 4.28
C VAL A 443 -2.61 -13.26 4.62
N ALA A 444 -3.11 -12.57 3.60
CA ALA A 444 -4.21 -11.61 3.73
C ALA A 444 -5.53 -12.34 3.97
N ARG A 445 -6.50 -11.66 4.59
CA ARG A 445 -7.83 -12.24 4.86
C ARG A 445 -8.62 -12.58 3.59
N ASP A 446 -8.28 -11.90 2.49
CA ASP A 446 -8.80 -12.18 1.15
C ASP A 446 -8.30 -13.49 0.52
N GLY A 447 -7.29 -14.15 1.13
CA GLY A 447 -6.76 -15.43 0.68
C GLY A 447 -5.95 -15.39 -0.63
N VAL A 448 -5.85 -14.23 -1.28
CA VAL A 448 -5.21 -14.04 -2.59
C VAL A 448 -3.88 -13.29 -2.48
N ARG A 449 -3.69 -12.48 -1.45
CA ARG A 449 -2.45 -11.72 -1.25
C ARG A 449 -1.67 -12.24 -0.05
N ALA A 450 -0.35 -12.12 -0.10
CA ALA A 450 0.54 -12.40 1.03
C ALA A 450 1.57 -11.29 1.22
N ALA A 451 1.78 -10.88 2.47
CA ALA A 451 2.84 -9.97 2.85
C ALA A 451 4.05 -10.77 3.33
N VAL A 452 5.24 -10.37 2.91
CA VAL A 452 6.49 -11.07 3.20
C VAL A 452 7.60 -10.08 3.54
N ILE A 453 8.45 -10.46 4.48
CA ILE A 453 9.76 -9.81 4.66
C ILE A 453 10.80 -10.76 4.07
N VAL A 454 11.54 -10.30 3.08
CA VAL A 454 12.55 -11.10 2.36
C VAL A 454 13.87 -10.34 2.32
N ARG A 455 14.99 -11.05 2.46
CA ARG A 455 16.32 -10.43 2.31
C ARG A 455 16.69 -10.30 0.84
N ILE A 456 16.87 -9.06 0.39
CA ILE A 456 17.31 -8.69 -0.95
C ILE A 456 18.45 -7.70 -0.83
N ASP A 457 19.55 -7.94 -1.54
CA ASP A 457 20.79 -7.15 -1.48
C ASP A 457 21.28 -6.93 -0.04
N GLY A 458 21.17 -7.97 0.78
CA GLY A 458 21.55 -7.98 2.19
C GLY A 458 20.56 -7.31 3.15
N ARG A 459 19.49 -6.68 2.65
CA ARG A 459 18.52 -5.91 3.46
C ARG A 459 17.15 -6.59 3.55
N PRO A 460 16.50 -6.61 4.73
CA PRO A 460 15.11 -7.02 4.86
C PRO A 460 14.15 -6.02 4.19
N GLN A 461 13.39 -6.47 3.20
CA GLN A 461 12.44 -5.66 2.45
C GLN A 461 11.02 -6.23 2.55
N VAL A 462 10.02 -5.36 2.63
CA VAL A 462 8.60 -5.75 2.61
C VAL A 462 8.14 -5.91 1.16
N GLN A 463 7.59 -7.08 0.84
CA GLN A 463 6.95 -7.34 -0.46
C GLN A 463 5.52 -7.85 -0.27
N ILE A 464 4.72 -7.68 -1.30
CA ILE A 464 3.39 -8.29 -1.44
C ILE A 464 3.45 -9.26 -2.62
N GLY A 465 3.06 -10.50 -2.40
CA GLY A 465 2.93 -11.53 -3.42
C GLY A 465 1.49 -11.96 -3.63
N ARG A 466 1.28 -12.69 -4.71
CA ARG A 466 0.02 -13.31 -5.09
C ARG A 466 0.02 -14.79 -4.71
N ILE A 467 -1.12 -15.25 -4.20
CA ILE A 467 -1.49 -16.65 -4.04
C ILE A 467 -2.49 -16.98 -5.14
N ALA A 468 -2.13 -17.90 -6.03
CA ALA A 468 -2.95 -18.35 -7.14
C ALA A 468 -3.00 -19.88 -7.19
N HIS A 469 -3.96 -20.42 -7.92
CA HIS A 469 -4.00 -21.83 -8.27
C HIS A 469 -3.82 -21.98 -9.78
N ALA A 470 -2.91 -22.84 -10.20
CA ALA A 470 -2.80 -23.23 -11.59
C ALA A 470 -4.06 -24.01 -12.02
N PRO A 471 -4.32 -24.18 -13.34
CA PRO A 471 -5.50 -24.94 -13.82
C PRO A 471 -5.62 -26.36 -13.26
N GLY A 472 -4.50 -26.99 -12.89
CA GLY A 472 -4.47 -28.31 -12.23
C GLY A 472 -4.70 -28.29 -10.72
N GLY A 473 -5.05 -27.14 -10.14
CA GLY A 473 -5.24 -26.95 -8.70
C GLY A 473 -3.95 -26.83 -7.88
N SER A 474 -2.78 -26.89 -8.52
CA SER A 474 -1.50 -26.71 -7.83
C SER A 474 -1.30 -25.25 -7.42
N LEU A 475 -0.73 -25.07 -6.23
CA LEU A 475 -0.55 -23.77 -5.64
C LEU A 475 0.67 -23.04 -6.24
N ASP A 476 0.43 -21.83 -6.74
CA ASP A 476 1.43 -20.88 -7.23
C ASP A 476 1.45 -19.66 -6.31
N VAL A 477 2.55 -19.48 -5.57
CA VAL A 477 2.76 -18.29 -4.75
C VAL A 477 4.00 -17.53 -5.23
N GLY A 478 3.78 -16.32 -5.76
CA GLY A 478 4.79 -15.62 -6.53
C GLY A 478 4.43 -14.18 -6.84
N SER A 479 5.02 -13.64 -7.92
CA SER A 479 4.82 -12.25 -8.38
C SER A 479 5.01 -11.22 -7.28
N PHE A 480 6.06 -11.39 -6.47
CA PHE A 480 6.33 -10.52 -5.35
C PHE A 480 6.79 -9.13 -5.80
N LEU A 481 6.10 -8.11 -5.30
CA LEU A 481 6.38 -6.70 -5.59
C LEU A 481 6.79 -5.98 -4.30
N PRO A 482 7.87 -5.16 -4.32
CA PRO A 482 8.21 -4.31 -3.20
C PRO A 482 7.18 -3.20 -3.01
N VAL A 483 6.70 -3.03 -1.77
CA VAL A 483 5.62 -2.08 -1.44
C VAL A 483 6.15 -0.67 -1.25
N SER A 484 7.28 -0.52 -0.56
CA SER A 484 7.90 0.78 -0.25
C SER A 484 9.41 0.64 -0.12
N SER A 485 10.15 1.66 -0.57
CA SER A 485 11.60 1.79 -0.40
C SER A 485 12.00 2.68 0.79
N GLU A 486 11.02 3.25 1.51
CA GLU A 486 11.28 4.16 2.64
C GLU A 486 11.77 3.43 3.90
N LEU A 487 11.40 2.16 4.04
CA LEU A 487 11.80 1.27 5.13
C LEU A 487 13.07 0.49 4.74
N GLN A 488 14.15 0.68 5.49
CA GLN A 488 15.45 0.06 5.17
C GLN A 488 15.67 -1.30 5.81
N ASP A 489 14.98 -1.56 6.92
CA ASP A 489 15.20 -2.73 7.76
C ASP A 489 13.88 -3.13 8.42
N ALA A 490 13.17 -4.05 7.78
CA ALA A 490 11.91 -4.60 8.28
C ALA A 490 12.16 -5.78 9.24
N ILE A 491 11.43 -5.80 10.35
CA ILE A 491 11.59 -6.76 11.45
C ILE A 491 10.42 -7.76 11.44
N ASP A 492 9.19 -7.27 11.49
CA ASP A 492 7.97 -8.08 11.50
C ASP A 492 6.82 -7.29 10.85
N LEU A 493 5.77 -7.99 10.41
CA LEU A 493 4.60 -7.38 9.80
C LEU A 493 3.30 -8.12 10.14
N ALA A 494 2.20 -7.38 10.07
CA ALA A 494 0.84 -7.89 10.16
C ALA A 494 -0.10 -7.10 9.24
N TRP A 495 -1.16 -7.76 8.76
CA TRP A 495 -2.24 -7.06 8.06
C TRP A 495 -3.08 -6.28 9.07
N ARG A 496 -3.09 -4.95 8.96
CA ARG A 496 -3.97 -4.12 9.78
C ARG A 496 -5.39 -4.14 9.24
N ASP A 497 -5.51 -4.03 7.93
CA ASP A 497 -6.73 -4.14 7.15
C ASP A 497 -6.35 -4.49 5.71
N TYR A 498 -7.33 -4.69 4.83
CA TYR A 498 -7.09 -5.06 3.44
C TYR A 498 -6.22 -4.08 2.65
N GLY A 499 -6.12 -2.82 3.08
CA GLY A 499 -5.38 -1.76 2.40
C GLY A 499 -4.03 -1.44 3.05
N ASN A 500 -3.81 -1.87 4.29
CA ASN A 500 -2.69 -1.41 5.11
C ASN A 500 -1.99 -2.56 5.86
N LEU A 501 -0.66 -2.57 5.80
CA LEU A 501 0.18 -3.35 6.70
C LEU A 501 0.55 -2.51 7.92
N ALA A 502 0.59 -3.14 9.09
CA ALA A 502 1.37 -2.66 10.23
C ALA A 502 2.75 -3.32 10.14
N VAL A 503 3.80 -2.52 10.02
CA VAL A 503 5.17 -3.00 9.84
C VAL A 503 6.06 -2.45 10.93
N LEU A 504 6.81 -3.32 11.60
CA LEU A 504 7.86 -2.93 12.52
C LEU A 504 9.19 -2.88 11.76
N GLY A 505 9.93 -1.77 11.87
CA GLY A 505 11.22 -1.66 11.21
C GLY A 505 11.89 -0.30 11.42
N ARG A 506 12.90 0.00 10.61
CA ARG A 506 13.64 1.27 10.66
C ARG A 506 13.63 1.93 9.29
N ALA A 507 13.11 3.15 9.22
CA ALA A 507 13.15 3.96 8.01
C ALA A 507 14.50 4.70 7.88
N LYS A 508 14.85 5.14 6.66
CA LYS A 508 16.15 5.79 6.36
C LYS A 508 16.46 7.00 7.24
N ARG A 509 15.42 7.71 7.71
CA ARG A 509 15.52 8.92 8.52
C ARG A 509 15.58 8.65 10.03
N ASP A 510 15.37 7.41 10.45
CA ASP A 510 15.14 7.03 11.84
C ASP A 510 16.29 6.17 12.37
N ASN A 511 16.72 6.44 13.61
CA ASN A 511 17.78 5.69 14.27
C ASN A 511 17.27 4.51 15.10
N LEU A 512 15.95 4.46 15.35
CA LEU A 512 15.30 3.44 16.16
C LEU A 512 14.32 2.64 15.31
N SER A 513 14.10 1.40 15.70
CA SER A 513 13.02 0.58 15.15
C SER A 513 11.68 1.05 15.70
N LEU A 514 10.77 1.43 14.81
CA LEU A 514 9.44 1.96 15.11
C LEU A 514 8.39 1.21 14.29
N PRO A 515 7.13 1.18 14.75
CA PRO A 515 6.03 0.69 13.95
C PRO A 515 5.56 1.75 12.95
N TYR A 516 5.17 1.30 11.76
CA TYR A 516 4.66 2.12 10.66
C TYR A 516 3.38 1.51 10.11
N ILE A 517 2.49 2.37 9.62
CA ILE A 517 1.43 1.97 8.71
C ILE A 517 1.97 2.09 7.29
N MET A 518 1.91 0.99 6.55
CA MET A 518 2.37 0.89 5.16
C MET A 518 1.17 0.57 4.27
N PRO A 519 0.66 1.57 3.52
CA PRO A 519 -0.40 1.34 2.53
C PRO A 519 0.09 0.41 1.42
N VAL A 520 -0.67 -0.64 1.13
CA VAL A 520 -0.36 -1.62 0.06
C VAL A 520 -0.46 -0.97 -1.33
N SER A 521 -1.14 0.16 -1.44
CA SER A 521 -1.20 0.97 -2.66
C SER A 521 0.15 1.60 -3.06
N GLY A 522 1.19 1.51 -2.23
CA GLY A 522 2.50 2.13 -2.49
C GLY A 522 2.58 3.61 -2.11
N SER A 523 1.59 4.12 -1.38
CA SER A 523 1.63 5.48 -0.79
C SER A 523 2.70 5.58 0.30
N ALA A 524 3.04 6.81 0.71
CA ALA A 524 4.02 7.04 1.77
C ALA A 524 3.68 6.31 3.08
N ILE A 525 4.70 5.78 3.75
CA ILE A 525 4.55 5.15 5.06
C ILE A 525 4.34 6.21 6.14
N THR A 526 3.53 5.90 7.16
CA THR A 526 3.29 6.82 8.28
C THR A 526 3.74 6.18 9.59
N PRO A 527 4.49 6.90 10.46
CA PRO A 527 4.87 6.37 11.76
C PRO A 527 3.62 6.12 12.61
N LEU A 528 3.67 5.07 13.45
CA LEU A 528 2.58 4.68 14.32
C LEU A 528 2.96 4.86 15.79
N GLY A 529 2.21 5.72 16.47
CA GLY A 529 2.36 6.08 17.87
C GLY A 529 3.62 6.88 18.18
N VAL A 530 3.79 7.20 19.45
CA VAL A 530 4.95 7.92 19.99
C VAL A 530 5.43 7.27 21.30
N GLY A 531 6.67 7.53 21.68
CA GLY A 531 7.27 7.00 22.92
C GLY A 531 8.29 5.87 22.68
N ALA A 532 9.00 5.51 23.73
CA ALA A 532 10.03 4.48 23.69
C ALA A 532 9.41 3.08 23.79
N LEU A 533 9.73 2.22 22.83
CA LEU A 533 9.27 0.83 22.81
C LEU A 533 10.31 -0.17 23.33
N GLY A 534 11.50 0.26 23.77
CA GLY A 534 12.60 -0.66 24.09
C GLY A 534 13.16 -1.32 22.82
N GLU A 535 13.31 -2.65 22.82
CA GLU A 535 13.67 -3.46 21.65
C GLU A 535 12.43 -4.16 21.08
N PRO A 536 11.65 -3.50 20.20
CA PRO A 536 10.49 -4.13 19.61
C PRO A 536 10.91 -5.29 18.69
N ARG A 537 10.17 -6.40 18.73
CA ARG A 537 10.50 -7.66 18.05
C ARG A 537 9.38 -8.21 17.18
N THR A 538 8.13 -8.05 17.60
CA THR A 538 6.96 -8.56 16.88
C THR A 538 5.85 -7.53 16.83
N ILE A 539 4.98 -7.63 15.84
CA ILE A 539 3.83 -6.76 15.64
C ILE A 539 2.59 -7.58 15.29
N ALA A 540 1.46 -7.22 15.89
CA ALA A 540 0.16 -7.78 15.55
C ALA A 540 -0.86 -6.68 15.28
N ALA A 541 -1.70 -6.92 14.29
CA ALA A 541 -2.78 -6.03 13.90
C ALA A 541 -3.93 -6.85 13.32
N ALA A 542 -5.14 -6.30 13.40
CA ALA A 542 -6.34 -6.84 12.79
C ALA A 542 -7.33 -5.70 12.49
N PRO A 543 -8.28 -5.90 11.56
CA PRO A 543 -9.25 -4.87 11.20
C PRO A 543 -10.04 -4.39 12.43
N GLY A 544 -9.99 -3.09 12.70
CA GLY A 544 -10.70 -2.47 13.82
C GLY A 544 -10.05 -2.67 15.21
N GLU A 545 -8.98 -3.45 15.32
CA GLU A 545 -8.30 -3.72 16.59
C GLU A 545 -7.09 -2.81 16.82
N PRO A 546 -6.69 -2.58 18.09
CA PRO A 546 -5.45 -1.90 18.41
C PRO A 546 -4.23 -2.67 17.88
N VAL A 547 -3.24 -1.96 17.36
CA VAL A 547 -1.95 -2.57 17.04
C VAL A 547 -1.22 -2.92 18.34
N LEU A 548 -0.63 -4.11 18.37
CA LEU A 548 0.14 -4.64 19.49
C LEU A 548 1.61 -4.82 19.09
N ILE A 549 2.52 -4.55 20.02
CA ILE A 549 3.97 -4.72 19.83
C ILE A 549 4.51 -5.63 20.91
N GLY A 550 5.11 -6.76 20.53
CA GLY A 550 5.95 -7.53 21.44
C GLY A 550 7.34 -6.91 21.51
N THR A 551 7.80 -6.58 22.71
CA THR A 551 9.09 -5.91 22.91
C THR A 551 9.86 -6.50 24.09
N ARG A 552 11.17 -6.29 24.10
CA ARG A 552 12.02 -6.51 25.27
C ARG A 552 12.47 -5.17 25.85
N SER A 553 12.25 -4.97 27.14
CA SER A 553 12.68 -3.78 27.87
C SER A 553 13.24 -4.18 29.24
N ASN A 554 14.43 -3.68 29.59
CA ASN A 554 15.13 -4.00 30.84
C ASN A 554 15.21 -5.52 31.11
N GLY A 555 15.48 -6.30 30.06
CA GLY A 555 15.61 -7.76 30.14
C GLY A 555 14.29 -8.54 30.21
N LYS A 556 13.13 -7.87 30.25
CA LYS A 556 11.79 -8.48 30.36
C LYS A 556 11.02 -8.37 29.05
N ASP A 557 10.28 -9.41 28.72
CA ASP A 557 9.33 -9.41 27.61
C ASP A 557 8.05 -8.65 28.03
N GLN A 558 7.59 -7.75 27.16
CA GLN A 558 6.35 -7.00 27.35
C GLN A 558 5.56 -6.90 26.05
N VAL A 559 4.23 -6.85 26.16
CA VAL A 559 3.34 -6.47 25.05
C VAL A 559 2.87 -5.04 25.28
N CYS A 560 3.10 -4.20 24.28
CA CYS A 560 2.62 -2.84 24.22
C CYS A 560 1.38 -2.73 23.34
N ARG A 561 0.48 -1.80 23.67
CA ARG A 561 -0.69 -1.44 22.87
C ARG A 561 -0.83 0.07 22.77
N GLN A 562 -1.54 0.53 21.74
CA GLN A 562 -1.98 1.92 21.69
C GLN A 562 -3.16 2.14 22.65
N ARG A 563 -3.26 3.34 23.24
CA ARG A 563 -4.42 3.69 24.09
C ARG A 563 -5.75 3.68 23.33
N SER A 564 -5.74 3.87 22.00
CA SER A 564 -6.91 3.78 21.13
C SER A 564 -6.49 3.46 19.69
N ALA A 565 -7.27 2.66 18.96
CA ALA A 565 -6.97 2.23 17.58
C ALA A 565 -7.23 3.29 16.50
N ASP A 566 -7.94 4.37 16.86
CA ASP A 566 -8.41 5.42 15.94
C ASP A 566 -7.41 6.56 15.69
N LYS A 567 -6.34 6.67 16.49
CA LYS A 567 -5.39 7.80 16.43
C LYS A 567 -3.93 7.36 16.32
N SER A 568 -3.31 7.68 15.19
CA SER A 568 -1.95 7.26 14.83
C SER A 568 -0.85 7.88 15.70
N PHE A 569 -1.07 8.95 16.47
CA PHE A 569 -0.02 9.64 17.25
C PHE A 569 -0.12 9.45 18.77
N ARG A 570 -0.86 8.45 19.25
CA ARG A 570 -0.98 8.19 20.69
C ARG A 570 0.23 7.45 21.25
N GLU A 571 0.50 7.68 22.53
CA GLU A 571 1.58 7.02 23.25
C GLU A 571 1.35 5.50 23.34
N TRP A 572 2.45 4.77 23.20
CA TRP A 572 2.52 3.35 23.50
C TRP A 572 2.53 3.13 25.01
N ILE A 573 1.74 2.15 25.48
CA ILE A 573 1.80 1.65 26.85
C ILE A 573 2.19 0.18 26.80
N CYS A 574 3.10 -0.26 27.68
CA CYS A 574 3.64 -1.63 27.72
C CYS A 574 3.29 -2.34 29.04
N PRO A 575 2.00 -2.57 29.34
CA PRO A 575 1.60 -3.02 30.67
C PRO A 575 1.67 -4.54 30.85
N THR A 576 1.65 -5.30 29.75
CA THR A 576 1.44 -6.75 29.80
C THR A 576 2.78 -7.49 29.80
N ALA A 577 3.04 -8.31 30.81
CA ALA A 577 4.19 -9.22 30.83
C ALA A 577 3.91 -10.47 29.97
N ALA A 578 4.21 -10.37 28.67
CA ALA A 578 4.03 -11.41 27.67
C ALA A 578 4.89 -11.09 26.43
N ARG A 579 4.89 -11.97 25.43
CA ARG A 579 5.49 -11.73 24.10
C ARG A 579 4.61 -12.26 22.98
N ASP A 580 5.07 -12.08 21.75
CA ASP A 580 4.50 -12.64 20.53
C ASP A 580 2.96 -12.46 20.44
N PRO A 581 2.46 -11.21 20.49
CA PRO A 581 1.05 -10.96 20.28
C PRO A 581 0.61 -11.42 18.89
N ASN A 582 -0.63 -11.91 18.80
CA ASN A 582 -1.24 -12.35 17.55
C ASN A 582 -2.76 -12.11 17.60
N TYR A 583 -3.34 -11.74 16.46
CA TYR A 583 -4.77 -11.79 16.24
C TYR A 583 -5.11 -12.94 15.27
N PRO A 584 -6.23 -13.66 15.48
CA PRO A 584 -6.74 -14.59 14.49
C PRO A 584 -7.01 -13.89 13.15
N ASN A 585 -6.61 -14.55 12.06
CA ASN A 585 -6.69 -14.01 10.70
C ASN A 585 -8.07 -14.16 10.06
#